data_AF-A0ABC9YRT3-F1
#
_entry.id   AF-A0ABC9YRT3-F1
#
_cell.length_a   1.000
_cell.length_b   1.000
_cell.length_c   1.000
_cell.angle_alpha   90.00
_cell.angle_beta   90.00
_cell.angle_gamma   90.00
#
_symmetry.space_group_name_H-M   'P 1'
#
loop_
_entity.id
_entity.type
_entity.pdbx_description
1 polymer ?
#
loop_
_entity_poly.entity_id
_entity_poly.type
_entity_poly.pdbx_seq_one_letter_code
_entity_poly.pdbx_strand_id
1 'polypeptide(L)'
;MRMASATRLFGETGHGAASAGQGSTLVGTHAGIGSGARAFGSARGRRMAAAAMLVAGMVAGAGGFATADPAPAPSVALFTLTAMPAGWQTRTDLRPSLEIQSDGRAVKRADATAQPVNGTVPADVIGAAANEVKALAVVDMGTPEQSDKGTSIIDYMPQSPDQDVHLIVYAPELSDGLTDEQKASRKRFADLFQRLLNAFVP
;
A
#
# COMPACT_ATOMS: atom_id res chain seq x y z
N MET A 1 -49.52 -24.71 27.10
CA MET A 1 -49.67 -23.70 26.02
C MET A 1 -48.43 -23.81 25.14
N ARG A 2 -48.38 -24.58 24.04
CA ARG A 2 -49.04 -24.41 22.73
C ARG A 2 -48.93 -22.98 22.17
N MET A 3 -47.97 -22.75 21.27
CA MET A 3 -48.30 -22.50 19.87
C MET A 3 -47.09 -22.74 18.95
N ALA A 4 -47.38 -23.38 17.83
CA ALA A 4 -46.54 -23.63 16.66
C ALA A 4 -47.21 -22.95 15.45
N SER A 5 -46.42 -22.55 14.44
CA SER A 5 -46.76 -22.40 13.00
C SER A 5 -45.48 -21.96 12.28
N ALA A 6 -44.87 -22.64 11.29
CA ALA A 6 -45.36 -23.15 9.99
C ALA A 6 -45.87 -22.02 9.08
N THR A 7 -45.67 -21.89 7.77
CA THR A 7 -44.98 -22.61 6.67
C THR A 7 -45.43 -21.89 5.36
N ARG A 8 -44.68 -22.06 4.23
CA ARG A 8 -45.01 -21.76 2.79
C ARG A 8 -44.77 -20.33 2.29
N LEU A 9 -44.44 -20.03 1.03
CA LEU A 9 -44.62 -20.70 -0.29
C LEU A 9 -43.64 -19.99 -1.30
N PHE A 10 -42.77 -20.66 -2.06
CA PHE A 10 -42.87 -21.01 -3.50
C PHE A 10 -42.88 -19.87 -4.57
N GLY A 11 -42.07 -20.05 -5.62
CA GLY A 11 -42.21 -19.48 -6.98
C GLY A 11 -40.90 -18.94 -7.58
N GLU A 12 -40.14 -19.69 -8.40
CA GLU A 12 -40.19 -19.72 -9.89
C GLU A 12 -39.87 -18.35 -10.55
N THR A 13 -39.00 -18.12 -11.54
CA THR A 13 -38.41 -18.81 -12.71
C THR A 13 -37.22 -17.91 -13.15
N GLY A 14 -36.10 -18.32 -13.75
CA GLY A 14 -35.91 -19.17 -14.92
C GLY A 14 -36.02 -18.35 -16.23
N HIS A 15 -34.89 -18.03 -16.88
CA HIS A 15 -34.61 -17.58 -18.29
C HIS A 15 -33.53 -16.47 -18.27
N GLY A 16 -32.43 -16.49 -19.00
CA GLY A 16 -32.02 -17.23 -20.19
C GLY A 16 -31.17 -16.30 -21.07
N ALA A 17 -30.39 -16.90 -21.96
CA ALA A 17 -29.61 -16.31 -23.06
C ALA A 17 -28.13 -15.97 -22.80
N ALA A 18 -27.33 -17.00 -23.04
CA ALA A 18 -26.01 -16.91 -23.63
C ALA A 18 -26.02 -16.12 -24.95
N SER A 19 -24.93 -15.41 -25.21
CA SER A 19 -24.56 -14.91 -26.54
C SER A 19 -23.15 -15.42 -26.85
N ALA A 20 -23.06 -16.22 -27.91
CA ALA A 20 -21.85 -16.77 -28.49
C ALA A 20 -21.66 -16.21 -29.91
N GLY A 21 -20.40 -16.10 -30.35
CA GLY A 21 -19.97 -15.70 -31.70
C GLY A 21 -19.44 -14.27 -31.72
N GLN A 22 -18.28 -13.92 -32.29
CA GLN A 22 -17.41 -14.48 -33.33
C GLN A 22 -15.97 -14.06 -32.94
N GLY A 23 -14.90 -14.83 -33.12
CA GLY A 23 -14.49 -15.46 -34.37
C GLY A 23 -13.74 -14.47 -35.26
N SER A 24 -12.47 -14.16 -34.96
CA SER A 24 -11.56 -13.64 -35.99
C SER A 24 -10.09 -13.94 -35.65
N THR A 25 -9.60 -14.98 -36.30
CA THR A 25 -8.20 -15.36 -36.40
C THR A 25 -7.59 -14.58 -37.57
N LEU A 26 -6.52 -13.83 -37.34
CA LEU A 26 -5.65 -13.35 -38.40
C LEU A 26 -4.23 -13.84 -38.14
N VAL A 27 -3.97 -15.03 -38.70
CA VAL A 27 -2.65 -15.51 -39.07
C VAL A 27 -2.22 -14.72 -40.30
N GLY A 28 -1.05 -14.09 -40.23
CA GLY A 28 -0.42 -13.39 -41.34
C GLY A 28 1.09 -13.62 -41.32
N THR A 29 1.51 -14.79 -41.77
CA THR A 29 2.91 -15.13 -42.06
C THR A 29 3.25 -14.63 -43.47
N HIS A 30 4.29 -13.82 -43.63
CA HIS A 30 4.98 -13.68 -44.91
C HIS A 30 6.50 -13.71 -44.70
N ALA A 31 7.09 -14.77 -45.26
CA ALA A 31 8.51 -14.94 -45.53
C ALA A 31 8.89 -14.32 -46.89
N GLY A 32 10.17 -14.01 -47.07
CA GLY A 32 10.79 -13.62 -48.36
C GLY A 32 11.96 -12.65 -48.14
N ILE A 33 13.18 -13.11 -47.88
CA ILE A 33 14.24 -13.52 -48.84
C ILE A 33 14.74 -12.35 -49.72
N GLY A 34 16.01 -11.98 -49.52
CA GLY A 34 16.97 -11.92 -50.63
C GLY A 34 17.67 -10.58 -50.90
N SER A 35 19.00 -10.62 -50.78
CA SER A 35 20.01 -9.87 -51.58
C SER A 35 20.04 -8.34 -51.42
N GLY A 36 21.14 -7.68 -51.04
CA GLY A 36 22.55 -7.97 -51.21
C GLY A 36 23.19 -6.77 -51.90
N ALA A 37 24.10 -6.06 -51.25
CA ALA A 37 25.15 -5.27 -51.90
C ALA A 37 26.12 -4.73 -50.83
N ARG A 38 27.34 -5.28 -50.88
CA ARG A 38 28.53 -4.75 -50.22
C ARG A 38 28.95 -3.48 -50.95
N ALA A 39 29.34 -2.45 -50.21
CA ALA A 39 30.26 -1.43 -50.70
C ALA A 39 31.45 -1.33 -49.76
N PHE A 40 32.61 -1.63 -50.34
CA PHE A 40 33.95 -1.58 -49.77
C PHE A 40 34.53 -0.17 -49.84
N GLY A 41 35.50 0.10 -48.95
CA GLY A 41 36.49 1.18 -49.04
C GLY A 41 36.81 1.72 -47.64
N SER A 42 37.72 1.14 -46.83
CA SER A 42 39.20 1.26 -46.89
C SER A 42 39.66 2.72 -47.09
N ALA A 43 40.62 3.31 -46.39
CA ALA A 43 41.58 2.98 -45.35
C ALA A 43 41.90 4.34 -44.68
N ARG A 44 42.55 4.50 -43.53
CA ARG A 44 43.99 4.28 -43.34
C ARG A 44 44.33 4.93 -42.00
N GLY A 45 44.92 4.17 -41.09
CA GLY A 45 45.37 4.70 -39.80
C GLY A 45 46.52 5.70 -39.93
N ARG A 46 46.81 6.37 -38.83
CA ARG A 46 48.16 6.54 -38.27
C ARG A 46 48.05 7.12 -36.86
N ARG A 47 48.64 6.40 -35.91
CA ARG A 47 49.03 6.88 -34.59
C ARG A 47 50.09 7.97 -34.75
N MET A 48 50.12 8.98 -33.89
CA MET A 48 51.29 9.38 -33.09
C MET A 48 51.13 10.76 -32.44
N ALA A 49 51.62 10.80 -31.20
CA ALA A 49 52.33 11.90 -30.53
C ALA A 49 51.54 13.05 -29.90
N ALA A 50 51.80 13.17 -28.59
CA ALA A 50 51.45 14.21 -27.67
C ALA A 50 52.07 15.57 -27.99
N ALA A 51 51.43 16.63 -27.52
CA ALA A 51 52.11 17.85 -27.11
C ALA A 51 51.38 18.42 -25.87
N ALA A 52 52.13 18.51 -24.79
CA ALA A 52 51.75 19.18 -23.56
C ALA A 52 51.62 20.70 -23.81
N MET A 53 50.59 21.31 -23.24
CA MET A 53 50.68 22.69 -22.77
C MET A 53 50.10 22.79 -21.38
N LEU A 54 51.01 22.99 -20.42
CA LEU A 54 50.76 23.60 -19.13
C LEU A 54 50.20 25.02 -19.34
N VAL A 55 49.04 25.31 -18.77
CA VAL A 55 48.72 26.67 -18.34
C VAL A 55 48.33 26.58 -16.87
N ALA A 56 49.32 26.89 -16.02
CA ALA A 56 49.09 27.25 -14.64
C ALA A 56 48.36 28.61 -14.62
N GLY A 57 47.14 28.61 -14.11
CA GLY A 57 46.36 29.81 -13.83
C GLY A 57 45.68 29.64 -12.48
N MET A 58 46.43 29.88 -11.40
CA MET A 58 45.84 30.15 -10.09
C MET A 58 45.01 31.43 -10.20
N VAL A 59 43.68 31.28 -10.12
CA VAL A 59 42.84 32.29 -9.48
C VAL A 59 42.16 31.59 -8.32
N ALA A 60 42.64 31.96 -7.12
CA ALA A 60 42.00 31.64 -5.86
C ALA A 60 40.61 32.30 -5.83
N GLY A 61 39.57 31.48 -5.91
CA GLY A 61 38.20 31.85 -5.62
C GLY A 61 37.62 30.77 -4.73
N ALA A 62 37.71 30.99 -3.41
CA ALA A 62 37.08 30.15 -2.41
C ALA A 62 35.56 30.17 -2.59
N GLY A 63 35.04 29.21 -3.35
CA GLY A 63 33.61 28.91 -3.45
C GLY A 63 33.44 27.44 -3.14
N GLY A 64 33.67 27.06 -1.88
CA GLY A 64 33.25 25.77 -1.39
C GLY A 64 31.73 25.71 -1.51
N PHE A 65 31.22 25.01 -2.52
CA PHE A 65 29.83 24.57 -2.49
C PHE A 65 29.77 23.59 -1.32
N ALA A 66 29.30 24.06 -0.16
CA ALA A 66 28.82 23.17 0.86
C ALA A 66 27.72 22.34 0.19
N THR A 67 28.03 21.09 -0.16
CA THR A 67 26.99 20.12 -0.42
C THR A 67 26.25 20.01 0.90
N ALA A 68 25.10 20.69 1.02
CA ALA A 68 24.22 20.44 2.15
C ALA A 68 23.99 18.92 2.14
N ASP A 69 24.47 18.24 3.17
CA ASP A 69 24.14 16.84 3.41
C ASP A 69 22.62 16.74 3.27
N PRO A 70 22.07 15.93 2.35
CA PRO A 70 20.63 15.86 2.19
C PRO A 70 20.03 15.58 3.56
N ALA A 71 19.19 16.50 4.04
CA ALA A 71 18.43 16.28 5.25
C ALA A 71 17.79 14.90 5.13
N PRO A 72 17.89 14.03 6.16
CA PRO A 72 17.32 12.70 6.10
C PRO A 72 15.89 12.81 5.56
N ALA A 73 15.59 12.09 4.48
CA ALA A 73 14.23 12.06 3.96
C ALA A 73 13.30 11.70 5.14
N PRO A 74 12.16 12.39 5.30
CA PRO A 74 11.24 12.07 6.37
C PRO A 74 10.92 10.58 6.29
N SER A 75 11.32 9.84 7.33
CA SER A 75 11.08 8.42 7.41
C SER A 75 9.57 8.22 7.53
N VAL A 76 8.95 7.80 6.43
CA VAL A 76 7.54 7.38 6.43
C VAL A 76 7.43 6.16 7.34
N ALA A 77 6.48 6.19 8.28
CA ALA A 77 6.22 5.04 9.14
C ALA A 77 5.75 3.85 8.29
N LEU A 78 6.25 2.65 8.59
CA LEU A 78 5.84 1.41 7.93
C LEU A 78 4.37 1.10 8.20
N PHE A 79 3.91 1.32 9.44
CA PHE A 79 2.50 1.21 9.80
C PHE A 79 2.03 2.45 10.55
N THR A 80 0.82 2.91 10.23
CA THR A 80 0.06 3.87 11.05
C THR A 80 -1.32 3.33 11.38
N LEU A 81 -1.70 3.42 12.65
CA LEU A 81 -3.03 3.03 13.15
C LEU A 81 -3.76 4.28 13.59
N THR A 82 -4.89 4.58 12.95
CA THR A 82 -5.73 5.74 13.30
C THR A 82 -7.12 5.26 13.68
N ALA A 83 -7.59 5.65 14.86
CA ALA A 83 -8.96 5.44 15.28
C ALA A 83 -9.67 6.80 15.44
N MET A 84 -10.80 6.94 14.77
CA MET A 84 -11.70 8.09 14.85
C MET A 84 -13.01 7.65 15.48
N PRO A 85 -13.24 7.94 16.76
CA PRO A 85 -14.55 7.74 17.39
C PRO A 85 -15.67 8.48 16.65
N ALA A 86 -16.92 8.08 16.90
CA ALA A 86 -18.07 8.77 16.38
C ALA A 86 -18.04 10.27 16.74
N GLY A 87 -18.34 11.13 15.76
CA GLY A 87 -18.30 12.59 15.93
C GLY A 87 -16.92 13.22 15.73
N TRP A 88 -15.86 12.43 15.48
CA TRP A 88 -14.50 12.95 15.25
C TRP A 88 -14.16 13.13 13.77
N GLN A 89 -15.06 12.80 12.84
CA GLN A 89 -14.79 12.83 11.41
C GLN A 89 -14.47 14.23 10.87
N THR A 90 -14.88 15.28 11.58
CA THR A 90 -14.60 16.68 11.21
C THR A 90 -13.38 17.27 11.93
N ARG A 91 -12.71 16.52 12.80
CA ARG A 91 -11.50 16.99 13.49
C ARG A 91 -10.33 17.08 12.52
N THR A 92 -9.55 18.15 12.67
CA THR A 92 -8.35 18.41 11.85
C THR A 92 -7.04 18.10 12.57
N ASP A 93 -7.11 17.80 13.87
CA ASP A 93 -5.97 17.57 14.76
C ASP A 93 -5.78 16.09 15.10
N LEU A 94 -6.31 15.19 14.28
CA LEU A 94 -6.17 13.75 14.44
C LEU A 94 -4.69 13.32 14.35
N ARG A 95 -4.32 12.37 15.20
CA ARG A 95 -3.00 11.75 15.23
C ARG A 95 -3.16 10.23 15.26
N PRO A 96 -2.24 9.47 14.64
CA PRO A 96 -2.23 8.03 14.79
C PRO A 96 -2.09 7.64 16.27
N SER A 97 -2.80 6.59 16.66
CA SER A 97 -2.66 5.95 17.98
C SER A 97 -1.34 5.17 18.07
N LEU A 98 -0.83 4.68 16.94
CA LEU A 98 0.45 3.99 16.85
C LEU A 98 1.09 4.27 15.48
N GLU A 99 2.38 4.58 15.50
CA GLU A 99 3.25 4.71 14.32
C GLU A 99 4.42 3.74 14.50
N ILE A 100 4.68 2.86 13.53
CA ILE A 100 5.75 1.87 13.58
C ILE A 100 6.68 2.10 12.39
N GLN A 101 7.97 2.28 12.64
CA GLN A 101 9.00 2.40 11.61
C GLN A 101 9.44 1.01 11.11
N SER A 102 10.12 0.98 9.97
CA SER A 102 10.58 -0.27 9.35
C SER A 102 11.60 -1.06 10.18
N ASP A 103 12.30 -0.40 11.11
CA ASP A 103 13.22 -1.00 12.07
C ASP A 103 12.54 -1.45 13.37
N GLY A 104 11.21 -1.32 13.45
CA GLY A 104 10.40 -1.70 14.61
C GLY A 104 10.36 -0.67 15.73
N ARG A 105 11.07 0.46 15.63
CA ARG A 105 10.84 1.60 16.54
C ARG A 105 9.42 2.11 16.36
N ALA A 106 8.74 2.38 17.46
CA ALA A 106 7.36 2.79 17.45
C ALA A 106 7.10 3.97 18.38
N VAL A 107 6.07 4.74 18.04
CA VAL A 107 5.53 5.81 18.87
C VAL A 107 4.04 5.53 19.09
N LYS A 108 3.63 5.41 20.36
CA LYS A 108 2.24 5.21 20.76
C LYS A 108 1.67 6.47 21.38
N ARG A 109 0.41 6.77 21.09
CA ARG A 109 -0.33 7.90 21.65
C ARG A 109 -1.75 7.48 22.03
N ALA A 110 -2.19 7.87 23.23
CA ALA A 110 -3.54 7.53 23.69
C ALA A 110 -4.63 8.37 23.00
N ASP A 111 -4.36 9.67 22.79
CA ASP A 111 -5.23 10.62 22.12
C ASP A 111 -4.42 11.82 21.59
N ALA A 112 -5.06 12.76 20.89
CA ALA A 112 -4.40 13.90 20.26
C ALA A 112 -3.59 14.80 21.23
N THR A 113 -3.94 14.82 22.52
CA THR A 113 -3.31 15.66 23.55
C THR A 113 -2.31 14.92 24.42
N ALA A 114 -2.36 13.58 24.42
CA ALA A 114 -1.46 12.74 25.18
C ALA A 114 -0.01 12.87 24.68
N GLN A 115 0.94 12.79 25.62
CA GLN A 115 2.36 12.72 25.29
C GLN A 115 2.67 11.42 24.55
N PRO A 116 3.49 11.48 23.48
CA PRO A 116 3.91 10.28 22.78
C PRO A 116 4.82 9.43 23.67
N VAL A 117 4.63 8.12 23.60
CA VAL A 117 5.48 7.13 24.26
C VAL A 117 6.29 6.42 23.19
N ASN A 118 7.62 6.54 23.28
CA ASN A 118 8.52 5.79 22.40
C ASN A 118 8.61 4.34 22.89
N GLY A 119 8.81 3.42 21.96
CA GLY A 119 8.96 2.01 22.26
C GLY A 119 9.30 1.21 21.00
N THR A 120 8.98 -0.07 21.01
CA THR A 120 9.21 -0.99 19.89
C THR A 120 8.04 -1.93 19.66
N VAL A 121 7.97 -2.49 18.46
CA VAL A 121 7.10 -3.63 18.14
C VAL A 121 8.00 -4.76 17.63
N PRO A 122 7.82 -6.01 18.11
CA PRO A 122 8.63 -7.14 17.66
C PRO A 122 8.55 -7.38 16.15
N ALA A 123 9.69 -7.73 15.54
CA ALA A 123 9.81 -7.93 14.09
C ALA A 123 8.90 -9.04 13.55
N ASP A 124 8.67 -10.11 14.34
CA ASP A 124 7.75 -11.19 13.98
C ASP A 124 6.30 -10.70 13.90
N VAL A 125 5.89 -9.80 14.80
CA VAL A 125 4.57 -9.16 14.76
C VAL A 125 4.43 -8.26 13.53
N ILE A 126 5.46 -7.48 13.21
CA ILE A 126 5.49 -6.61 12.02
C ILE A 126 5.38 -7.45 10.74
N GLY A 127 6.16 -8.53 10.63
CA GLY A 127 6.10 -9.43 9.47
C GLY A 127 4.75 -10.11 9.32
N ALA A 128 4.16 -10.58 10.43
CA ALA A 128 2.81 -11.16 10.43
C ALA A 128 1.74 -10.14 10.03
N ALA A 129 1.85 -8.90 10.54
CA ALA A 129 0.93 -7.82 10.20
C ALA A 129 1.01 -7.43 8.73
N ALA A 130 2.21 -7.37 8.14
CA ALA A 130 2.39 -7.07 6.73
C ALA A 130 1.69 -8.10 5.83
N ASN A 131 1.80 -9.39 6.17
CA ASN A 131 1.10 -10.44 5.45
C ASN A 131 -0.42 -10.33 5.60
N GLU A 132 -0.91 -10.06 6.80
CA GLU A 132 -2.34 -9.95 7.07
C GLU A 132 -2.97 -8.71 6.40
N VAL A 133 -2.29 -7.57 6.39
CA VAL A 133 -2.75 -6.37 5.66
C VAL A 133 -2.87 -6.64 4.17
N LYS A 134 -1.85 -7.27 3.55
CA LYS A 134 -1.90 -7.64 2.13
C LYS A 134 -3.05 -8.61 1.84
N ALA A 135 -3.31 -9.56 2.74
CA ALA A 135 -4.44 -10.49 2.62
C ALA A 135 -5.80 -9.80 2.78
N LEU A 136 -5.91 -8.80 3.65
CA LEU A 136 -7.14 -8.02 3.85
C LEU A 136 -7.39 -7.01 2.71
N ALA A 137 -6.34 -6.59 1.99
CA ALA A 137 -6.46 -5.63 0.88
C ALA A 137 -7.32 -6.12 -0.30
N VAL A 138 -7.51 -7.43 -0.42
CA VAL A 138 -8.21 -8.07 -1.55
C VAL A 138 -9.58 -8.62 -1.18
N VAL A 139 -10.03 -8.44 0.07
CA VAL A 139 -11.34 -8.90 0.53
C VAL A 139 -12.27 -7.72 0.78
N ASP A 140 -13.57 -7.96 0.59
CA ASP A 140 -14.59 -6.96 0.94
C ASP A 140 -14.87 -7.00 2.45
N MET A 141 -14.71 -5.85 3.11
CA MET A 141 -15.05 -5.66 4.52
C MET A 141 -16.44 -5.05 4.73
N GLY A 142 -17.12 -4.67 3.64
CA GLY A 142 -18.46 -4.10 3.64
C GLY A 142 -18.54 -2.71 4.29
N THR A 143 -19.59 -1.99 3.91
CA THR A 143 -19.97 -0.73 4.56
C THR A 143 -21.37 -0.89 5.16
N PRO A 144 -21.53 -0.82 6.49
CA PRO A 144 -22.84 -0.92 7.11
C PRO A 144 -23.71 0.29 6.75
N GLU A 145 -25.03 0.13 6.83
CA GLU A 145 -25.99 1.19 6.49
C GLU A 145 -25.80 2.46 7.33
N GLN A 146 -25.37 2.30 8.59
CA GLN A 146 -25.00 3.38 9.49
C GLN A 146 -23.47 3.48 9.56
N SER A 147 -22.87 4.33 8.75
CA SER A 147 -21.40 4.48 8.67
C SER A 147 -20.84 5.63 9.53
N ASP A 148 -21.70 6.44 10.15
CA ASP A 148 -21.33 7.60 10.98
C ASP A 148 -20.77 7.23 12.37
N LYS A 149 -20.67 5.94 12.72
CA LYS A 149 -20.21 5.44 14.03
C LYS A 149 -18.69 5.29 14.17
N GLY A 150 -17.95 6.23 13.60
CA GLY A 150 -16.49 6.27 13.66
C GLY A 150 -15.80 5.51 12.52
N THR A 151 -14.48 5.47 12.55
CA THR A 151 -13.64 4.90 11.50
C THR A 151 -12.33 4.41 12.10
N SER A 152 -11.88 3.23 11.67
CA SER A 152 -10.55 2.70 11.99
C SER A 152 -9.75 2.52 10.71
N ILE A 153 -8.48 2.92 10.74
CA ILE A 153 -7.59 2.91 9.58
C ILE A 153 -6.28 2.22 9.95
N ILE A 154 -5.81 1.34 9.07
CA ILE A 154 -4.43 0.85 9.05
C ILE A 154 -3.84 1.26 7.71
N ASP A 155 -2.81 2.10 7.74
CA ASP A 155 -1.97 2.34 6.57
C ASP A 155 -0.70 1.51 6.71
N TYR A 156 -0.34 0.81 5.64
CA TYR A 156 0.90 0.07 5.50
C TYR A 156 1.67 0.65 4.31
N MET A 157 2.83 1.25 4.59
CA MET A 157 3.65 1.98 3.62
C MET A 157 5.03 1.35 3.51
N PRO A 158 5.15 0.19 2.83
CA PRO A 158 6.43 -0.49 2.66
C PRO A 158 7.34 0.28 1.70
N GLN A 159 8.62 -0.10 1.69
CA GLN A 159 9.53 0.38 0.65
C GLN A 159 9.25 -0.36 -0.67
N SER A 160 9.51 0.30 -1.80
CA SER A 160 9.42 -0.32 -3.12
C SER A 160 10.25 -1.61 -3.20
N PRO A 161 9.80 -2.64 -3.94
CA PRO A 161 8.71 -2.62 -4.93
C PRO A 161 7.30 -2.88 -4.38
N ASP A 162 7.17 -3.15 -3.08
CA ASP A 162 5.86 -3.37 -2.47
C ASP A 162 4.99 -2.11 -2.57
N GLN A 163 3.67 -2.30 -2.69
CA GLN A 163 2.69 -1.22 -2.82
C GLN A 163 2.14 -0.81 -1.46
N ASP A 164 1.81 0.47 -1.33
CA ASP A 164 1.07 0.99 -0.19
C ASP A 164 -0.31 0.33 -0.10
N VAL A 165 -0.75 0.02 1.13
CA VAL A 165 -2.05 -0.56 1.41
C VAL A 165 -2.75 0.27 2.48
N HIS A 166 -3.96 0.72 2.18
CA HIS A 166 -4.82 1.49 3.09
C HIS A 166 -6.08 0.68 3.38
N LEU A 167 -6.21 0.22 4.62
CA LEU A 167 -7.41 -0.49 5.09
C LEU A 167 -8.26 0.46 5.92
N ILE A 168 -9.50 0.69 5.49
CA ILE A 168 -10.43 1.60 6.16
C ILE A 168 -11.70 0.83 6.50
N VAL A 169 -12.09 0.86 7.77
CA VAL A 169 -13.35 0.27 8.26
C VAL A 169 -14.22 1.37 8.85
N TYR A 170 -15.33 1.67 8.20
CA TYR A 170 -16.36 2.58 8.68
C TYR A 170 -17.27 1.90 9.68
N ALA A 171 -17.65 2.59 10.76
CA ALA A 171 -18.45 2.05 11.85
C ALA A 171 -17.96 0.64 12.27
N PRO A 172 -16.72 0.52 12.79
CA PRO A 172 -16.10 -0.77 13.07
C PRO A 172 -16.87 -1.62 14.10
N GLU A 173 -17.69 -0.98 14.94
CA GLU A 173 -18.53 -1.63 15.95
C GLU A 173 -19.85 -2.22 15.38
N LEU A 174 -20.20 -1.91 14.13
CA LEU A 174 -21.46 -2.34 13.52
C LEU A 174 -21.27 -3.50 12.55
N SER A 175 -22.25 -4.40 12.56
CA SER A 175 -22.31 -5.59 11.69
C SER A 175 -23.66 -5.79 11.00
N ASP A 176 -24.64 -4.94 11.28
CA ASP A 176 -25.97 -5.04 10.69
C ASP A 176 -25.89 -4.78 9.18
N GLY A 177 -26.63 -5.59 8.41
CA GLY A 177 -26.61 -5.54 6.94
C GLY A 177 -25.38 -6.17 6.28
N LEU A 178 -24.39 -6.66 7.05
CA LEU A 178 -23.20 -7.30 6.49
C LEU A 178 -23.38 -8.81 6.28
N THR A 179 -22.72 -9.34 5.26
CA THR A 179 -22.59 -10.80 5.05
C THR A 179 -21.67 -11.41 6.10
N ASP A 180 -21.75 -12.73 6.29
CA ASP A 180 -20.89 -13.41 7.27
C ASP A 180 -19.40 -13.35 6.89
N GLU A 181 -19.10 -13.32 5.59
CA GLU A 181 -17.74 -13.12 5.08
C GLU A 181 -17.21 -11.71 5.41
N GLN A 182 -18.02 -10.67 5.20
CA GLN A 182 -17.65 -9.30 5.57
C GLN A 182 -17.43 -9.15 7.08
N LYS A 183 -18.29 -9.78 7.90
CA LYS A 183 -18.10 -9.81 9.37
C LYS A 183 -16.80 -10.50 9.76
N ALA A 184 -16.46 -11.61 9.12
CA ALA A 184 -15.20 -12.31 9.36
C ALA A 184 -13.98 -11.47 8.96
N SER A 185 -14.02 -10.81 7.80
CA SER A 185 -12.96 -9.89 7.35
C SER A 185 -12.80 -8.68 8.28
N ARG A 186 -13.90 -8.10 8.75
CA ARG A 186 -13.88 -7.03 9.77
C ARG A 186 -13.29 -7.49 11.10
N LYS A 187 -13.63 -8.70 11.53
CA LYS A 187 -13.04 -9.29 12.74
C LYS A 187 -11.52 -9.43 12.59
N ARG A 188 -11.04 -9.93 11.45
CA ARG A 188 -9.60 -10.02 11.14
C ARG A 188 -8.92 -8.66 11.19
N PHE A 189 -9.53 -7.63 10.59
CA PHE A 189 -9.04 -6.25 10.68
C PHE A 189 -8.95 -5.78 12.14
N ALA A 190 -10.02 -5.96 12.93
CA ALA A 190 -10.05 -5.54 14.34
C ALA A 190 -9.00 -6.28 15.18
N ASP A 191 -8.86 -7.59 14.99
CA ASP A 191 -7.88 -8.42 15.66
C ASP A 191 -6.45 -7.97 15.30
N LEU A 192 -6.18 -7.64 14.03
CA LEU A 192 -4.90 -7.08 13.58
C LEU A 192 -4.61 -5.72 14.22
N PHE A 193 -5.59 -4.81 14.22
CA PHE A 193 -5.47 -3.48 14.81
C PHE A 193 -5.09 -3.59 16.30
N GLN A 194 -5.79 -4.43 17.05
CA GLN A 194 -5.51 -4.68 18.46
C GLN A 194 -4.18 -5.37 18.69
N ARG A 195 -3.82 -6.33 17.84
CA ARG A 195 -2.53 -7.03 17.93
C ARG A 195 -1.36 -6.07 17.85
N LEU A 196 -1.38 -5.12 16.91
CA LEU A 196 -0.32 -4.11 16.76
C LEU A 196 -0.26 -3.17 17.97
N LEU A 197 -1.41 -2.70 18.48
CA LEU A 197 -1.47 -1.87 19.69
C LEU A 197 -0.95 -2.57 20.95
N ASN A 198 -1.20 -3.88 21.07
CA ASN A 198 -0.83 -4.69 22.22
C ASN A 198 0.60 -5.22 22.15
N ALA A 199 1.17 -5.32 20.95
CA ALA A 199 2.56 -5.72 20.76
C ALA A 199 3.57 -4.59 21.03
N PHE A 200 3.10 -3.36 21.24
CA PHE A 200 3.94 -2.23 21.63
C PHE A 200 4.56 -2.45 23.01
N VAL A 201 5.88 -2.31 23.09
CA VAL A 201 6.67 -2.36 24.33
C VAL A 201 7.36 -1.00 24.53
N PRO A 202 7.07 -0.25 25.62
CA PRO A 202 7.73 1.01 25.94
C PRO A 202 9.22 0.86 26.24
#